data_AF-A0A6A3BIM7-F1
#
_entry.id   AF-A0A6A3BIM7-F1
#
_cell.length_a   1.000
_cell.length_b   1.000
_cell.length_c   1.000
_cell.angle_alpha   90.00
_cell.angle_beta   90.00
_cell.angle_gamma   90.00
#
_symmetry.space_group_name_H-M   'P 1'
#
loop_
_entity.id
_entity.type
_entity.pdbx_description
1 polymer ?
#
loop_
_entity_poly.entity_id
_entity_poly.type
_entity_poly.pdbx_seq_one_letter_code
_entity_poly.pdbx_strand_id
1 'polypeptide(L)'
;MASQTHFIHVFVILFVSLNLFSLHMVSADQQLVTKVCEENTIEDIEGCLKILSPQASKANNINQLVEVSMKQGAEVAQKTLTVVEELKKKPTSPAALTALQICTEVYSYCVDEFKIVGPELRDDPMSANYDVAIISPEIKRCVDALETARLNAPELVQGNLDLYHYAALGYGMTANL
;
A
#
# COMPACT_ATOMS: atom_id res chain seq x y z
N MET A 1 44.31 -32.83 -30.20
CA MET A 1 43.73 -33.01 -28.85
C MET A 1 43.63 -31.63 -28.23
N ALA A 2 42.44 -31.01 -28.23
CA ALA A 2 42.26 -29.71 -27.57
C ALA A 2 42.34 -29.92 -26.05
N SER A 3 43.17 -29.12 -25.38
CA SER A 3 43.46 -29.27 -23.95
C SER A 3 42.18 -29.11 -23.13
N GLN A 4 41.83 -30.12 -22.33
CA GLN A 4 40.67 -30.11 -21.41
C GLN A 4 40.62 -28.85 -20.52
N THR A 5 41.77 -28.28 -20.19
CA THR A 5 41.90 -27.03 -19.42
C THR A 5 41.28 -25.82 -20.13
N HIS A 6 41.32 -25.76 -21.47
CA HIS A 6 40.77 -24.64 -22.23
C HIS A 6 39.23 -24.63 -22.19
N PHE A 7 38.61 -25.81 -22.18
CA PHE A 7 37.16 -25.95 -22.05
C PHE A 7 36.67 -25.54 -20.65
N ILE A 8 37.42 -25.90 -19.60
CA ILE A 8 37.07 -25.56 -18.21
C ILE A 8 37.17 -24.04 -17.99
N HIS A 9 38.23 -23.38 -18.48
CA HIS A 9 38.36 -21.92 -18.35
C HIS A 9 37.27 -21.17 -19.11
N VAL A 10 36.89 -21.61 -20.31
CA VAL A 10 35.77 -21.02 -21.06
C VAL A 10 34.47 -21.20 -20.28
N PHE A 11 34.21 -22.38 -19.71
CA PHE A 11 32.99 -22.62 -18.94
C PHE A 11 32.93 -21.77 -17.67
N VAL A 12 34.05 -21.63 -16.94
CA VAL A 12 34.14 -20.78 -15.73
C VAL A 12 33.94 -19.31 -16.08
N ILE A 13 34.57 -18.80 -17.15
CA ILE A 13 34.38 -17.41 -17.59
C ILE A 13 32.94 -17.17 -18.01
N LEU A 14 32.31 -18.11 -18.73
CA LEU A 14 30.92 -18.01 -19.17
C LEU A 14 29.94 -18.08 -17.98
N PHE A 15 30.23 -18.92 -16.99
CA PHE A 15 29.45 -18.99 -15.75
C PHE A 15 29.60 -17.70 -14.93
N VAL A 16 30.82 -17.19 -14.74
CA VAL A 16 31.06 -15.93 -14.01
C VAL A 16 30.43 -14.74 -14.72
N SER A 17 30.49 -14.67 -16.05
CA SER A 17 29.85 -13.60 -16.81
C SER A 17 28.32 -13.69 -16.75
N LEU A 18 27.71 -14.88 -16.90
CA LEU A 18 26.26 -15.06 -16.72
C LEU A 18 25.78 -14.64 -15.32
N ASN A 19 26.55 -14.95 -14.27
CA ASN A 19 26.23 -14.53 -12.91
C ASN A 19 26.39 -13.01 -12.69
N LEU A 20 27.38 -12.37 -13.34
CA LEU A 20 27.57 -10.90 -13.27
C LEU A 20 26.47 -10.12 -14.01
N PHE A 21 25.95 -10.64 -15.13
CA PHE A 21 24.85 -10.02 -15.87
C PHE A 21 23.51 -10.11 -15.11
N SER A 22 23.27 -11.18 -14.34
CA SER A 22 22.05 -11.30 -13.52
C SER A 22 22.00 -10.37 -12.31
N LEU A 23 23.16 -9.91 -11.82
CA LEU A 23 23.26 -9.07 -10.60
C LEU A 23 22.90 -7.59 -10.80
N HIS A 24 22.73 -7.11 -12.04
CA HIS A 24 22.59 -5.67 -12.32
C HIS A 24 21.36 -5.29 -13.16
N MET A 25 20.43 -6.21 -13.41
CA MET A 25 19.17 -5.89 -14.08
C MET A 25 18.08 -5.65 -13.03
N VAL A 26 18.03 -4.43 -12.49
CA VAL A 26 16.83 -3.96 -11.78
C VAL A 26 15.72 -3.83 -12.83
N SER A 27 14.56 -4.47 -12.60
CA SER A 27 13.44 -4.37 -13.54
C SER A 27 12.92 -2.94 -13.59
N ALA A 28 12.29 -2.55 -14.71
CA ALA A 28 11.66 -1.23 -14.84
C ALA A 28 10.65 -0.97 -13.71
N ASP A 29 9.90 -2.01 -13.33
CA ASP A 29 8.95 -1.99 -12.22
C ASP A 29 9.62 -1.64 -10.89
N GLN A 30 10.77 -2.26 -10.60
CA GLN A 30 11.52 -2.01 -9.38
C GLN A 30 12.16 -0.62 -9.39
N GLN A 31 12.61 -0.13 -10.55
CA GLN A 31 13.11 1.23 -10.70
C GLN A 31 12.01 2.26 -10.44
N LEU A 32 10.78 2.02 -10.90
CA LEU A 32 9.63 2.89 -10.64
C LEU A 32 9.31 2.94 -9.14
N VAL A 33 9.24 1.79 -8.49
CA VAL A 33 8.96 1.71 -7.04
C VAL A 33 10.06 2.39 -6.22
N THR A 34 11.33 2.11 -6.51
CA THR A 34 12.46 2.77 -5.84
C THR A 34 12.39 4.28 -6.00
N LYS A 35 12.11 4.77 -7.21
CA LYS A 35 11.97 6.20 -7.46
C LYS A 35 10.88 6.81 -6.58
N VAL A 36 9.69 6.20 -6.53
CA VAL A 36 8.57 6.70 -5.73
C VAL A 36 8.89 6.67 -4.23
N CYS A 37 9.45 5.57 -3.73
CA CYS A 37 9.72 5.43 -2.29
C CYS A 37 10.90 6.27 -1.80
N GLU A 38 11.77 6.75 -2.68
CA GLU A 38 12.88 7.65 -2.36
C GLU A 38 12.54 9.13 -2.57
N GLU A 39 11.30 9.46 -2.96
CA GLU A 39 10.84 10.86 -3.02
C GLU A 39 10.66 11.45 -1.61
N ASN A 40 10.98 12.74 -1.46
CA ASN A 40 10.94 13.44 -0.16
C ASN A 40 9.55 13.49 0.50
N THR A 41 8.49 13.16 -0.23
CA THR A 41 7.11 13.13 0.26
C THR A 41 6.75 11.81 0.95
N ILE A 42 7.60 10.78 0.85
CA ILE A 42 7.40 9.46 1.47
C ILE A 42 8.37 9.30 2.65
N GLU A 43 7.84 9.33 3.87
CA GLU A 43 8.64 9.18 5.09
C GLU A 43 8.96 7.71 5.40
N ASP A 44 7.99 6.80 5.20
CA ASP A 44 8.12 5.38 5.49
C ASP A 44 8.58 4.60 4.25
N ILE A 45 9.89 4.64 3.98
CA ILE A 45 10.50 3.98 2.83
C ILE A 45 10.29 2.46 2.88
N GLU A 46 10.42 1.83 4.05
CA GLU A 46 10.27 0.38 4.19
C GLU A 46 8.82 -0.05 3.93
N GLY A 47 7.85 0.65 4.52
CA GLY A 47 6.43 0.42 4.26
C GLY A 47 6.05 0.68 2.80
N CYS A 48 6.63 1.73 2.19
CA CYS A 48 6.47 2.01 0.77
C CYS A 48 6.91 0.84 -0.11
N LEU A 49 8.14 0.36 0.08
CA LEU A 49 8.68 -0.78 -0.66
C LEU A 49 7.83 -2.04 -0.44
N LYS A 50 7.39 -2.29 0.80
CA LYS A 50 6.56 -3.43 1.16
C LYS A 50 5.21 -3.42 0.43
N ILE A 51 4.58 -2.25 0.29
CA ILE A 51 3.27 -2.11 -0.35
C ILE A 51 3.38 -2.08 -1.87
N LEU A 52 4.34 -1.34 -2.43
CA LEU A 52 4.42 -1.10 -3.86
C LEU A 52 5.15 -2.20 -4.64
N SER A 53 6.15 -2.88 -4.06
CA SER A 53 6.92 -3.91 -4.78
C SER A 53 6.03 -5.05 -5.33
N PRO A 54 5.04 -5.59 -4.59
CA PRO A 54 4.11 -6.59 -5.14
C PRO A 54 3.23 -6.07 -6.27
N GLN A 55 3.04 -4.75 -6.34
CA GLN A 55 2.16 -4.09 -7.31
C GLN A 55 2.90 -3.59 -8.54
N ALA A 56 4.22 -3.42 -8.44
CA ALA A 56 5.11 -2.88 -9.47
C ALA A 56 4.89 -3.56 -10.83
N SER A 57 4.79 -4.90 -10.85
CA SER A 57 4.55 -5.68 -12.07
C SER A 57 3.23 -5.41 -12.79
N LYS A 58 2.30 -4.69 -12.16
CA LYS A 58 0.99 -4.33 -12.71
C LYS A 58 0.94 -2.88 -13.20
N ALA A 59 2.02 -2.13 -13.06
CA ALA A 59 2.06 -0.70 -13.35
C ALA A 59 3.24 -0.34 -14.25
N ASN A 60 2.97 0.32 -15.37
CA ASN A 60 4.00 0.80 -16.30
C ASN A 60 4.43 2.25 -16.02
N ASN A 61 3.67 2.95 -15.17
CA ASN A 61 3.91 4.34 -14.80
C ASN A 61 3.29 4.63 -13.43
N ILE A 62 3.61 5.80 -12.89
CA ILE A 62 3.14 6.23 -11.57
C ILE A 62 1.62 6.31 -11.47
N ASN A 63 0.88 6.74 -12.51
CA ASN A 63 -0.59 6.79 -12.47
C ASN A 63 -1.20 5.40 -12.29
N GLN A 64 -0.69 4.41 -13.03
CA GLN A 64 -1.10 3.01 -12.86
C GLN A 64 -0.68 2.47 -11.49
N LEU A 65 0.47 2.89 -10.97
CA LEU A 65 0.93 2.46 -9.65
C LEU A 65 0.02 3.01 -8.55
N VAL A 66 -0.41 4.28 -8.65
CA VAL A 66 -1.42 4.85 -7.75
C VAL A 66 -2.73 4.08 -7.88
N GLU A 67 -3.25 3.87 -9.10
CA GLU A 67 -4.54 3.18 -9.30
C GLU A 67 -4.55 1.78 -8.67
N VAL A 68 -3.52 0.98 -8.92
CA VAL A 68 -3.43 -0.37 -8.33
C VAL A 68 -3.27 -0.29 -6.80
N SER A 69 -2.52 0.69 -6.31
CA SER A 69 -2.26 0.86 -4.87
C SER A 69 -3.50 1.28 -4.10
N MET A 70 -4.25 2.25 -4.63
CA MET A 70 -5.48 2.72 -4.01
C MET A 70 -6.55 1.63 -4.07
N LYS A 71 -6.64 0.88 -5.17
CA LYS A 71 -7.52 -0.31 -5.22
C LYS A 71 -7.19 -1.33 -4.13
N GLN A 72 -5.90 -1.59 -3.87
CA GLN A 72 -5.50 -2.48 -2.78
C GLN A 72 -5.85 -1.90 -1.40
N GLY A 73 -5.70 -0.59 -1.21
CA GLY A 73 -6.17 0.12 -0.02
C GLY A 73 -7.67 -0.05 0.21
N ALA A 74 -8.48 0.07 -0.85
CA ALA A 74 -9.92 -0.19 -0.79
C ALA A 74 -10.25 -1.64 -0.40
N GLU A 75 -9.48 -2.62 -0.88
CA GLU A 75 -9.65 -4.03 -0.49
C GLU A 75 -9.33 -4.25 1.00
N VAL A 76 -8.28 -3.60 1.52
CA VAL A 76 -7.93 -3.64 2.95
C VAL A 76 -9.04 -2.99 3.79
N ALA A 77 -9.54 -1.83 3.35
CA ALA A 77 -10.65 -1.14 4.02
C ALA A 77 -11.89 -2.03 4.07
N GLN A 78 -12.23 -2.66 2.94
CA GLN A 78 -13.38 -3.54 2.82
C GLN A 78 -13.26 -4.78 3.73
N LYS A 79 -12.07 -5.37 3.78
CA LYS A 79 -11.79 -6.50 4.67
C LYS A 79 -11.94 -6.10 6.14
N THR A 80 -11.41 -4.94 6.51
CA THR A 80 -11.48 -4.42 7.89
C THR A 80 -12.91 -4.06 8.28
N LEU A 81 -13.68 -3.48 7.35
CA LEU A 81 -15.12 -3.26 7.50
C LEU A 81 -15.87 -4.57 7.79
N THR A 82 -15.57 -5.66 7.06
CA THR A 82 -16.16 -6.97 7.35
C THR A 82 -15.86 -7.44 8.77
N VAL A 83 -14.62 -7.23 9.26
CA VAL A 83 -14.27 -7.57 10.65
C VAL A 83 -15.12 -6.77 11.65
N VAL A 84 -15.30 -5.46 11.43
CA VAL A 84 -16.17 -4.62 12.28
C VAL A 84 -17.61 -5.16 12.29
N GLU A 85 -18.17 -5.51 11.14
CA GLU A 85 -19.53 -6.04 11.06
C GLU A 85 -19.68 -7.37 11.81
N GLU A 86 -18.66 -8.23 11.81
CA GLU A 86 -18.66 -9.45 12.63
C GLU A 86 -18.51 -9.16 14.13
N LEU A 87 -17.71 -8.16 14.51
CA LEU A 87 -17.57 -7.75 15.91
C LEU A 87 -18.88 -7.18 16.47
N LYS A 88 -19.63 -6.40 15.68
CA LYS A 88 -20.93 -5.83 16.07
C LYS A 88 -22.00 -6.87 16.40
N LYS A 89 -21.88 -8.08 15.84
CA LYS A 89 -22.82 -9.19 16.11
C LYS A 89 -22.57 -9.85 17.47
N LYS A 90 -21.40 -9.66 18.08
CA LYS A 90 -21.04 -10.26 19.37
C LYS A 90 -21.57 -9.39 20.51
N PRO A 91 -21.99 -9.99 21.66
CA PRO A 91 -22.32 -9.21 22.85
C PRO A 91 -21.15 -8.31 23.25
N THR A 92 -21.42 -7.02 23.44
CA THR A 92 -20.41 -6.01 23.76
C THR A 92 -21.01 -4.89 24.59
N SER A 93 -20.18 -4.00 25.13
CA SER A 93 -20.66 -2.84 25.89
C SER A 93 -21.29 -1.80 24.95
N PRO A 94 -22.20 -0.94 25.43
CA PRO A 94 -22.73 0.17 24.62
C PRO A 94 -21.64 1.07 24.03
N ALA A 95 -20.59 1.37 24.81
CA ALA A 95 -19.46 2.17 24.34
C ALA A 95 -18.69 1.49 23.20
N ALA A 96 -18.45 0.18 23.32
CA ALA A 96 -17.80 -0.59 22.26
C ALA A 96 -18.68 -0.68 21.00
N LEU A 97 -20.00 -0.82 21.15
CA LEU A 97 -20.92 -0.80 20.01
C LEU A 97 -20.88 0.56 19.27
N THR A 98 -20.87 1.67 20.00
CA THR A 98 -20.73 3.01 19.41
C THR A 98 -19.39 3.17 18.69
N ALA A 99 -18.29 2.71 19.28
CA ALA A 99 -16.98 2.75 18.61
C ALA A 99 -16.98 1.93 17.31
N LEU A 100 -17.58 0.73 17.33
CA LEU A 100 -17.70 -0.10 16.13
C LEU A 100 -18.58 0.55 15.06
N GLN A 101 -19.63 1.29 15.43
CA GLN A 101 -20.45 2.05 14.47
C GLN A 101 -19.65 3.18 13.79
N ILE A 102 -18.86 3.93 14.56
CA ILE A 102 -17.96 4.95 14.01
C ILE A 102 -16.96 4.30 13.05
N CYS A 103 -16.36 3.17 13.43
CA CYS A 103 -15.44 2.45 12.55
C CYS A 103 -16.13 1.89 11.29
N THR A 104 -17.40 1.45 11.36
CA THR A 104 -18.18 1.08 10.17
C THR A 104 -18.25 2.25 9.17
N GLU A 105 -18.60 3.45 9.64
CA GLU A 105 -18.69 4.66 8.81
C GLU A 105 -17.34 5.00 8.18
N VAL A 106 -16.28 5.02 9.00
CA VAL A 106 -14.91 5.34 8.57
C VAL A 106 -14.41 4.34 7.53
N TYR A 107 -14.58 3.03 7.73
CA TYR A 107 -14.10 2.05 6.76
C TYR A 107 -14.92 2.04 5.48
N SER A 108 -16.23 2.28 5.55
CA SER A 108 -17.04 2.48 4.34
C SER A 108 -16.55 3.68 3.54
N TYR A 109 -16.28 4.79 4.23
CA TYR A 109 -15.71 5.99 3.63
C TYR A 109 -14.37 5.69 2.96
N CYS A 110 -13.44 5.04 3.66
CA CYS A 110 -12.14 4.67 3.10
C CYS A 110 -12.28 3.78 1.86
N VAL A 111 -13.22 2.82 1.85
CA VAL A 111 -13.47 1.97 0.68
C VAL A 111 -13.84 2.80 -0.55
N ASP A 112 -14.68 3.82 -0.37
CA ASP A 112 -15.16 4.65 -1.47
C ASP A 112 -14.07 5.63 -1.94
N GLU A 113 -13.41 6.33 -1.03
CA GLU A 113 -12.33 7.27 -1.35
C GLU A 113 -11.17 6.57 -2.09
N PHE A 114 -10.69 5.45 -1.56
CA PHE A 114 -9.61 4.70 -2.22
C PHE A 114 -10.00 4.22 -3.63
N LYS A 115 -11.29 4.01 -3.94
CA LYS A 115 -11.70 3.61 -5.29
C LYS A 115 -11.71 4.76 -6.28
N ILE A 116 -11.91 6.00 -5.83
CA ILE A 116 -12.07 7.15 -6.73
C ILE A 116 -10.74 7.84 -7.07
N VAL A 117 -9.73 7.77 -6.19
CA VAL A 117 -8.42 8.42 -6.40
C VAL A 117 -7.79 8.03 -7.74
N GLY A 118 -7.74 6.74 -8.07
CA GLY A 118 -7.13 6.25 -9.31
C GLY A 118 -7.82 6.78 -10.57
N PRO A 119 -9.14 6.61 -10.73
CA PRO A 119 -9.92 7.21 -11.81
C PRO A 119 -9.78 8.73 -11.91
N GLU A 120 -9.84 9.43 -10.78
CA GLU A 120 -9.85 10.90 -10.72
C GLU A 120 -8.51 11.52 -11.11
N LEU A 121 -7.39 10.83 -10.88
CA LEU A 121 -6.05 11.30 -11.26
C LEU A 121 -5.92 11.75 -12.72
N ARG A 122 -6.76 11.23 -13.63
CA ARG A 122 -6.73 11.61 -15.03
C ARG A 122 -7.41 12.94 -15.32
N ASP A 123 -8.38 13.28 -14.49
CA ASP A 123 -9.28 14.40 -14.70
C ASP A 123 -8.88 15.58 -13.80
N ASP A 124 -8.57 15.31 -12.52
CA ASP A 124 -8.14 16.30 -11.53
C ASP A 124 -7.17 15.71 -10.48
N PRO A 125 -5.86 15.75 -10.72
CA PRO A 125 -4.86 15.26 -9.77
C PRO A 125 -4.88 15.97 -8.41
N MET A 126 -5.30 17.24 -8.35
CA MET A 126 -5.36 17.98 -7.09
C MET A 126 -6.52 17.50 -6.22
N SER A 127 -7.68 17.25 -6.84
CA SER A 127 -8.81 16.62 -6.14
C SER A 127 -8.44 15.22 -5.66
N ALA A 128 -7.82 14.40 -6.51
CA ALA A 128 -7.35 13.07 -6.12
C ALA A 128 -6.35 13.09 -4.94
N ASN A 129 -5.46 14.09 -4.90
CA ASN A 129 -4.53 14.29 -3.78
C ASN A 129 -5.25 14.73 -2.50
N TYR A 130 -6.26 15.60 -2.62
CA TYR A 130 -7.07 16.04 -1.49
C TYR A 130 -7.88 14.87 -0.90
N ASP A 131 -8.54 14.09 -1.76
CA ASP A 131 -9.39 12.96 -1.39
C ASP A 131 -8.59 11.87 -0.66
N VAL A 132 -7.36 11.59 -1.10
CA VAL A 132 -6.50 10.65 -0.35
C VAL A 132 -5.94 11.24 0.95
N ALA A 133 -5.74 12.56 1.02
CA ALA A 133 -5.24 13.22 2.23
C ALA A 133 -6.25 13.19 3.39
N ILE A 134 -7.55 13.27 3.08
CA ILE A 134 -8.63 13.28 4.10
C ILE A 134 -8.92 11.89 4.69
N ILE A 135 -8.43 10.81 4.07
CA ILE A 135 -8.53 9.45 4.62
C ILE A 135 -7.86 9.33 5.99
N SER A 136 -6.66 9.92 6.17
CA SER A 136 -5.92 9.82 7.44
C SER A 136 -6.67 10.44 8.65
N PRO A 137 -7.21 11.67 8.54
CA PRO A 137 -8.13 12.21 9.55
C PRO A 137 -9.34 11.32 9.85
N GLU A 138 -9.93 10.69 8.84
CA GLU A 138 -11.09 9.80 9.03
C GLU A 138 -10.71 8.52 9.76
N ILE A 139 -9.59 7.88 9.42
CA ILE A 139 -9.07 6.72 10.17
C ILE A 139 -8.88 7.09 11.66
N LYS A 140 -8.39 8.30 11.93
CA LYS A 140 -8.18 8.78 13.32
C LYS A 140 -9.47 8.76 14.13
N ARG A 141 -10.62 9.08 13.52
CA ARG A 141 -11.92 9.02 14.21
C ARG A 141 -12.24 7.61 14.72
N CYS A 142 -11.93 6.57 13.94
CA CYS A 142 -12.11 5.18 14.40
C CYS A 142 -11.10 4.84 15.51
N VAL A 143 -9.82 5.20 15.36
CA VAL A 143 -8.78 4.96 16.38
C VAL A 143 -9.18 5.57 17.73
N ASP A 144 -9.55 6.85 17.74
CA ASP A 144 -9.95 7.58 18.95
C ASP A 144 -11.20 6.94 19.60
N ALA A 145 -12.15 6.47 18.78
CA ALA A 145 -13.35 5.81 19.27
C ALA A 145 -13.03 4.45 19.92
N LEU A 146 -12.15 3.65 19.31
CA LEU A 146 -11.70 2.38 19.87
C LEU A 146 -10.96 2.58 21.20
N GLU A 147 -10.07 3.59 21.27
CA GLU A 147 -9.34 3.94 22.49
C GLU A 147 -10.30 4.40 23.60
N THR A 148 -11.23 5.30 23.27
CA THR A 148 -12.24 5.80 24.21
C THR A 148 -13.11 4.68 24.78
N ALA A 149 -13.51 3.73 23.94
CA ALA A 149 -14.26 2.55 24.36
C ALA A 149 -13.40 1.50 25.08
N ARG A 150 -12.08 1.66 25.09
CA ARG A 150 -11.10 0.67 25.58
C ARG A 150 -11.30 -0.70 24.94
N LEU A 151 -11.68 -0.71 23.66
CA LEU A 151 -11.95 -1.94 22.93
C LEU A 151 -10.65 -2.50 22.38
N ASN A 152 -10.22 -3.64 22.91
CA ASN A 152 -9.08 -4.36 22.36
C ASN A 152 -9.52 -5.18 21.13
N ALA A 153 -9.23 -4.67 19.94
CA ALA A 153 -9.51 -5.33 18.67
C ALA A 153 -8.25 -5.26 17.76
N PRO A 154 -7.28 -6.19 17.94
CA PRO A 154 -6.00 -6.17 17.23
C PRO A 154 -6.13 -6.12 15.71
N GLU A 155 -7.14 -6.79 15.15
CA GLU A 155 -7.40 -6.80 13.72
C GLU A 155 -7.82 -5.42 13.20
N LEU A 156 -8.55 -4.62 13.99
CA LEU A 156 -8.90 -3.25 13.63
C LEU A 156 -7.71 -2.31 13.79
N VAL A 157 -6.86 -2.54 14.80
CA VAL A 157 -5.60 -1.79 14.97
C VAL A 157 -4.69 -1.99 13.76
N GLN A 158 -4.51 -3.24 13.32
CA GLN A 158 -3.73 -3.53 12.13
C GLN A 158 -4.37 -2.97 10.86
N GLY A 159 -5.71 -3.09 10.71
CA GLY A 159 -6.43 -2.50 9.59
C GLY A 159 -6.25 -0.99 9.51
N ASN A 160 -6.35 -0.27 10.64
CA ASN A 160 -6.08 1.17 10.71
C ASN A 160 -4.65 1.52 10.29
N LEU A 161 -3.67 0.76 10.78
CA LEU A 161 -2.27 0.96 10.42
C LEU A 161 -2.05 0.77 8.92
N ASP A 162 -2.56 -0.32 8.36
CA ASP A 162 -2.46 -0.60 6.92
C ASP A 162 -3.09 0.53 6.09
N LEU A 163 -4.27 1.03 6.49
CA LEU A 163 -4.94 2.13 5.81
C LEU A 163 -4.18 3.45 5.91
N TYR A 164 -3.54 3.75 7.04
CA TYR A 164 -2.64 4.90 7.16
C TYR A 164 -1.48 4.82 6.17
N HIS A 165 -0.88 3.64 6.00
CA HIS A 165 0.20 3.47 5.02
C HIS A 165 -0.30 3.70 3.59
N TYR A 166 -1.47 3.15 3.22
CA TYR A 166 -2.05 3.42 1.89
C TYR A 166 -2.38 4.89 1.68
N ALA A 167 -2.96 5.58 2.68
CA ALA A 167 -3.29 6.99 2.59
C ALA A 167 -2.02 7.86 2.43
N ALA A 168 -0.97 7.60 3.23
CA ALA A 168 0.29 8.30 3.12
C ALA A 168 0.97 8.08 1.76
N LEU A 169 0.98 6.83 1.27
CA LEU A 169 1.52 6.50 -0.04
C LEU A 169 0.75 7.19 -1.17
N GLY A 170 -0.58 7.12 -1.13
CA GLY A 170 -1.41 7.78 -2.13
C GLY A 170 -1.20 9.30 -2.12
N TYR A 171 -1.15 9.92 -0.95
CA TYR A 171 -0.85 11.35 -0.82
C TYR A 171 0.52 11.69 -1.43
N GLY A 172 1.57 10.97 -1.04
CA GLY A 172 2.92 11.24 -1.54
C GLY A 172 3.08 11.01 -3.03
N MET A 173 2.46 9.96 -3.60
CA MET A 173 2.48 9.68 -5.03
C MET A 173 1.69 10.71 -5.85
N THR A 174 0.56 11.19 -5.34
CA THR A 174 -0.31 12.15 -6.06
C THR A 174 0.17 13.59 -5.95
N ALA A 175 0.95 13.95 -4.92
CA ALA A 175 1.48 15.30 -4.73
C ALA A 175 2.44 15.77 -5.85
N ASN A 176 3.01 14.81 -6.60
CA ASN A 176 4.02 15.06 -7.63
C ASN A 176 3.50 14.82 -9.06
N LEU A 177 2.17 14.68 -9.23
CA LEU A 177 1.50 14.42 -10.52
C LEU A 177 0.89 15.68 -11.15
#